data_AF-A0A6P4ATI8-F1
#
_entry.id   AF-A0A6P4ATI8-F1
#
_cell.length_a   1.000
_cell.length_b   1.000
_cell.length_c   1.000
_cell.angle_alpha   90.00
_cell.angle_beta   90.00
_cell.angle_gamma   90.00
#
_symmetry.space_group_name_H-M   'P 1'
#
loop_
_entity.id
_entity.type
_entity.pdbx_description
1 polymer ?
#
loop_
_entity_poly.entity_id
_entity_poly.type
_entity_poly.pdbx_seq_one_letter_code
_entity_poly.pdbx_strand_id
1 'polypeptide(L)'
;MDSFRFPEAEITDDHDQYNLVQHHESHQIIIIDRDLHDAAKRGEFSAFTEHEDHLDHLLTPHKSTILHIHINSRSDHDIFKPISTFVEEILAMCPSLLKMSDARGDTPLHRAARKGDAPAVKALIKCGKNLEEDTERGVQGLRTEMLRTKNKKGDTALHEAVSFCHLDVAEILSEEDNDILCYGNEAGQTPLHLAIKRRHRPFVLQMLDKYRELQIPDCGDRNGRTLLHQAVISKDEGITRAILRKTKDLCKQTDERGWVPLHYAAKLGNISIVEALLECDPHAAYIKDKNGRLPFQVANPSNYRLIVREIISWCPNCYELVVNDIRSKDGGFPIVVILVFPRLKRFIGEILFKLQGHENNDVGQFNQEELLALLIWRKTFEEAIDVTTSFTPETDKAIELTLVAATLTATVTFTAGFTLPGGYVSDKGPQQGSAVLKKNPAFKTFVIADAIAVVLSTSAVFIHVISVLKQDKKFSLFLLVFNLILYAIIAMLIAFMGGIYAVLGASDGLAIAVCVIVIGCSFYFFPQLIPDLSVKGRT
;
A
#
# COMPACT_ATOMS: atom_id res chain seq x y z
N MET A 1 6.09 11.41 14.16
CA MET A 1 7.31 11.43 14.99
C MET A 1 7.36 10.07 15.65
N ASP A 2 8.13 9.14 15.10
CA ASP A 2 8.52 7.92 15.80
C ASP A 2 9.92 7.56 15.32
N SER A 3 10.87 7.78 16.21
CA SER A 3 12.30 7.60 16.03
C SER A 3 12.64 6.11 16.15
N PHE A 4 12.99 5.49 15.02
CA PHE A 4 13.67 4.19 15.03
C PHE A 4 15.11 4.40 15.52
N ARG A 5 15.37 4.06 16.79
CA ARG A 5 16.71 3.88 17.34
C ARG A 5 17.29 2.57 16.77
N PHE A 6 18.52 2.66 16.26
CA PHE A 6 19.35 1.49 15.97
C PHE A 6 19.74 0.80 17.28
N PRO A 7 19.79 -0.54 17.36
CA PRO A 7 20.50 -1.22 18.43
C PRO A 7 22.00 -1.18 18.14
N GLU A 8 22.76 -0.65 19.10
CA GLU A 8 24.22 -0.71 19.18
C GLU A 8 24.64 -2.18 19.27
N ALA A 9 25.60 -2.58 18.44
CA ALA A 9 26.22 -3.90 18.51
C ALA A 9 27.23 -3.91 19.67
N GLU A 10 26.90 -4.61 20.74
CA GLU A 10 27.84 -5.00 21.79
C GLU A 10 28.95 -5.87 21.20
N ILE A 11 30.20 -5.43 21.40
CA ILE A 11 31.40 -6.22 21.19
C ILE A 11 31.48 -7.18 22.38
N THR A 12 31.26 -8.46 22.13
CA THR A 12 31.56 -9.53 23.10
C THR A 12 32.80 -10.26 22.61
N ASP A 13 33.87 -10.15 23.41
CA ASP A 13 35.09 -10.94 23.33
C ASP A 13 34.77 -12.39 23.70
N ASP A 14 34.67 -13.28 22.72
CA ASP A 14 34.63 -14.73 22.96
C ASP A 14 36.01 -15.34 22.68
N HIS A 15 36.89 -15.21 23.67
CA HIS A 15 37.90 -16.22 23.94
C HIS A 15 37.20 -17.45 24.53
N ASP A 16 37.23 -18.56 23.79
CA ASP A 16 37.06 -19.96 24.22
C ASP A 16 36.00 -20.73 23.43
N GLN A 17 36.43 -21.36 22.33
CA GLN A 17 35.96 -22.70 21.98
C GLN A 17 36.96 -23.41 21.07
N TYR A 18 38.02 -23.92 21.70
CA TYR A 18 38.87 -24.97 21.12
C TYR A 18 38.22 -26.34 21.35
N ASN A 19 38.39 -27.21 20.35
CA ASN A 19 38.08 -28.64 20.29
C ASN A 19 36.66 -29.01 19.87
N LEU A 20 36.54 -29.55 18.65
CA LEU A 20 36.19 -30.95 18.41
C LEU A 20 36.48 -31.30 16.95
N VAL A 21 37.50 -32.15 16.76
CA VAL A 21 37.85 -32.85 15.52
C VAL A 21 36.98 -34.10 15.41
N GLN A 22 36.38 -34.38 14.25
CA GLN A 22 36.31 -35.74 13.72
C GLN A 22 36.41 -35.75 12.18
N HIS A 23 37.15 -36.76 11.72
CA HIS A 23 37.71 -37.00 10.39
C HIS A 23 36.69 -37.34 9.29
N HIS A 24 37.01 -36.96 8.04
CA HIS A 24 37.20 -37.90 6.93
C HIS A 24 37.84 -37.23 5.69
N GLU A 25 38.85 -37.91 5.13
CA GLU A 25 39.62 -37.67 3.88
C GLU A 25 40.58 -36.45 3.83
N SER A 26 41.85 -36.74 4.12
CA SER A 26 42.95 -35.80 4.36
C SER A 26 43.76 -35.46 3.10
N HIS A 27 43.39 -34.39 2.41
CA HIS A 27 44.40 -33.40 2.01
C HIS A 27 44.49 -32.42 3.18
N GLN A 28 45.63 -32.38 3.87
CA GLN A 28 45.75 -31.75 5.18
C GLN A 28 45.66 -30.23 5.01
N ILE A 29 44.51 -29.63 5.32
CA ILE A 29 44.35 -28.16 5.34
C ILE A 29 45.30 -27.62 6.40
N ILE A 30 46.20 -26.72 5.99
CA ILE A 30 47.16 -26.07 6.87
C ILE A 30 46.54 -24.76 7.31
N ILE A 31 46.39 -24.58 8.63
CA ILE A 31 45.85 -23.33 9.19
C ILE A 31 46.93 -22.25 9.07
N ILE A 32 46.60 -21.13 8.44
CA ILE A 32 47.50 -19.96 8.35
C ILE A 32 47.83 -19.49 9.77
N ASP A 33 49.12 -19.51 10.12
CA ASP A 33 49.60 -19.01 11.40
C ASP A 33 49.57 -17.48 11.49
N ARG A 34 49.92 -16.94 12.66
CA ARG A 34 49.87 -15.49 12.89
C ARG A 34 50.83 -14.71 11.99
N ASP A 35 52.03 -15.25 11.74
CA ASP A 35 53.07 -14.56 11.02
C ASP A 35 52.76 -14.50 9.52
N LEU A 36 52.33 -15.62 8.94
CA LEU A 36 51.82 -15.71 7.56
C LEU A 36 50.56 -14.88 7.39
N HIS A 37 49.66 -14.86 8.38
CA HIS A 37 48.46 -14.04 8.33
C HIS A 37 48.80 -12.54 8.31
N ASP A 38 49.74 -12.10 9.15
CA ASP A 38 50.18 -10.71 9.20
C ASP A 38 51.03 -10.32 7.98
N ALA A 39 51.81 -11.26 7.42
CA ALA A 39 52.51 -11.09 6.14
C ALA A 39 51.52 -10.94 4.97
N ALA A 40 50.47 -11.76 4.92
CA ALA A 40 49.38 -11.63 3.94
C ALA A 40 48.69 -10.28 4.05
N LYS A 41 48.40 -9.81 5.28
CA LYS A 41 47.82 -8.48 5.49
C LYS A 41 48.69 -7.36 4.94
N ARG A 42 50.02 -7.46 5.13
CA ARG A 42 51.00 -6.44 4.71
C ARG A 42 51.35 -6.53 3.22
N GLY A 43 51.01 -7.63 2.55
CA GLY A 43 51.38 -7.91 1.17
C GLY A 43 52.85 -8.30 1.01
N GLU A 44 53.42 -8.98 2.02
CA GLU A 44 54.82 -9.41 2.02
C GLU A 44 54.96 -10.74 1.27
N PHE A 45 55.24 -10.68 -0.03
CA PHE A 45 55.39 -11.85 -0.89
C PHE A 45 56.48 -12.84 -0.41
N SER A 46 57.60 -12.33 0.11
CA SER A 46 58.74 -13.14 0.54
C SER A 46 58.42 -14.17 1.62
N ALA A 47 57.34 -13.98 2.38
CA ALA A 47 56.91 -14.94 3.40
C ALA A 47 56.27 -16.21 2.80
N PHE A 48 55.88 -16.18 1.52
CA PHE A 48 55.14 -17.25 0.86
C PHE A 48 55.97 -18.08 -0.10
N THR A 49 57.21 -17.66 -0.42
CA THR A 49 58.10 -18.36 -1.36
C THR A 49 58.49 -19.76 -0.90
N GLU A 50 58.52 -20.00 0.41
CA GLU A 50 58.81 -21.33 0.99
C GLU A 50 57.60 -22.28 0.96
N HIS A 51 56.41 -21.76 0.62
CA HIS A 51 55.14 -22.48 0.65
C HIS A 51 54.51 -22.66 -0.75
N GLU A 52 55.30 -22.50 -1.81
CA GLU A 52 54.83 -22.47 -3.21
C GLU A 52 53.91 -23.63 -3.58
N ASP A 53 54.29 -24.85 -3.20
CA ASP A 53 53.61 -26.09 -3.61
C ASP A 53 52.25 -26.33 -2.91
N HIS A 54 51.89 -25.55 -1.89
CA HIS A 54 50.72 -25.82 -1.03
C HIS A 54 49.98 -24.56 -0.58
N LEU A 55 50.10 -23.46 -1.34
CA LEU A 55 49.39 -22.20 -1.08
C LEU A 55 47.85 -22.36 -1.08
N ASP A 56 47.32 -23.28 -1.88
CA ASP A 56 45.89 -23.62 -1.95
C ASP A 56 45.38 -24.40 -0.72
N HIS A 57 46.28 -25.01 0.05
CA HIS A 57 45.96 -25.68 1.30
C HIS A 57 46.12 -24.77 2.54
N LEU A 58 46.75 -23.60 2.37
CA LEU A 58 46.90 -22.58 3.41
C LEU A 58 45.62 -21.76 3.55
N LEU A 59 44.80 -22.11 4.54
CA LEU A 59 43.50 -21.48 4.78
C LEU A 59 43.36 -21.00 6.22
N THR A 60 42.61 -19.92 6.40
CA THR A 60 42.11 -19.56 7.74
C THR A 60 41.03 -20.56 8.21
N PRO A 61 40.65 -20.57 9.50
CA PRO A 61 39.52 -21.35 9.99
C PRO A 61 38.21 -21.11 9.24
N HIS A 62 38.05 -19.92 8.64
CA HIS A 62 36.90 -19.55 7.81
C HIS A 62 37.11 -19.84 6.31
N LYS A 63 38.06 -20.70 5.96
CA LYS A 63 38.40 -21.09 4.57
C LYS A 63 38.85 -19.93 3.68
N SER A 64 39.20 -18.78 4.25
CA SER A 64 39.75 -17.64 3.49
C SER A 64 41.20 -17.93 3.11
N THR A 65 41.54 -17.72 1.83
CA THR A 65 42.91 -17.81 1.31
C THR A 65 43.72 -16.55 1.64
N ILE A 66 45.02 -16.58 1.37
CA ILE A 66 45.92 -15.42 1.49
C ILE A 66 45.44 -14.19 0.71
N LEU A 67 44.85 -14.39 -0.47
CA LEU A 67 44.28 -13.29 -1.27
C LEU A 67 43.06 -12.66 -0.60
N HIS A 68 42.20 -13.47 0.04
CA HIS A 68 41.05 -12.95 0.79
C HIS A 68 41.52 -12.08 1.97
N ILE A 69 42.56 -12.53 2.70
CA ILE A 69 43.13 -11.78 3.82
C ILE A 69 43.68 -10.44 3.33
N HIS A 70 44.55 -10.47 2.32
CA HIS A 70 45.21 -9.27 1.79
C HIS A 70 44.20 -8.23 1.28
N ILE A 71 43.22 -8.67 0.48
CA ILE A 71 42.18 -7.78 -0.06
C ILE A 71 41.32 -7.22 1.08
N ASN A 72 40.96 -8.02 2.08
CA ASN A 72 40.13 -7.57 3.19
C ASN A 72 40.84 -6.57 4.10
N SER A 73 42.15 -6.72 4.34
CA SER A 73 42.91 -5.91 5.30
C SER A 73 43.36 -4.53 4.80
N ARG A 74 43.27 -4.24 3.50
CA ARG A 74 43.68 -2.94 2.95
C ARG A 74 42.91 -1.76 3.57
N SER A 75 43.58 -0.68 3.90
CA SER A 75 42.92 0.56 4.30
C SER A 75 42.92 1.56 3.14
N ASP A 76 42.01 2.54 3.14
CA ASP A 76 41.99 3.64 2.17
C ASP A 76 43.29 4.47 2.19
N HIS A 77 44.11 4.34 3.24
CA HIS A 77 45.39 5.02 3.40
C HIS A 77 46.58 4.31 2.72
N ASP A 78 46.41 3.07 2.24
CA ASP A 78 47.49 2.25 1.63
C ASP A 78 47.65 2.45 0.11
N ILE A 79 47.25 3.62 -0.42
CA ILE A 79 47.25 3.96 -1.86
C ILE A 79 48.62 3.73 -2.53
N PHE A 80 49.71 3.87 -1.77
CA PHE A 80 51.08 3.76 -2.29
C PHE A 80 51.65 2.34 -2.31
N LYS A 81 50.96 1.33 -1.75
CA LYS A 81 51.37 -0.08 -1.90
C LYS A 81 50.63 -0.73 -3.07
N PRO A 82 51.32 -1.07 -4.17
CA PRO A 82 50.67 -1.61 -5.35
C PRO A 82 50.14 -3.02 -5.05
N ILE A 83 48.82 -3.13 -4.90
CA ILE A 83 48.16 -4.45 -4.70
C ILE A 83 48.40 -5.39 -5.88
N SER A 84 48.60 -4.80 -7.07
CA SER A 84 48.83 -5.55 -8.29
C SER A 84 50.07 -6.41 -8.20
N THR A 85 51.15 -5.98 -7.52
CA THR A 85 52.37 -6.79 -7.43
C THR A 85 52.13 -8.04 -6.60
N PHE A 86 51.61 -7.90 -5.39
CA PHE A 86 51.35 -9.06 -4.52
C PHE A 86 50.33 -10.03 -5.13
N VAL A 87 49.24 -9.52 -5.71
CA VAL A 87 48.22 -10.36 -6.36
C VAL A 87 48.80 -11.08 -7.59
N GLU A 88 49.55 -10.38 -8.45
CA GLU A 88 50.18 -10.97 -9.64
C GLU A 88 51.24 -12.01 -9.26
N GLU A 89 52.10 -11.73 -8.27
CA GLU A 89 53.15 -12.63 -7.80
C GLU A 89 52.58 -13.91 -7.17
N ILE A 90 51.59 -13.79 -6.28
CA ILE A 90 50.95 -14.96 -5.65
C ILE A 90 50.20 -15.82 -6.69
N LEU A 91 49.54 -15.19 -7.66
CA LEU A 91 48.80 -15.92 -8.68
C LEU A 91 49.70 -16.55 -9.75
N ALA A 92 50.90 -16.01 -9.96
CA ALA A 92 51.91 -16.66 -10.79
C ALA A 92 52.37 -17.99 -10.18
N MET A 93 52.47 -18.06 -8.85
CA MET A 93 52.78 -19.31 -8.13
C MET A 93 51.58 -20.27 -8.08
N CYS A 94 50.40 -19.77 -7.69
CA CYS A 94 49.23 -20.60 -7.45
C CYS A 94 47.96 -20.04 -8.12
N PRO A 95 47.75 -20.34 -9.41
CA PRO A 95 46.59 -19.86 -10.17
C PRO A 95 45.23 -20.35 -9.63
N SER A 96 45.21 -21.50 -8.95
CA SER A 96 43.98 -22.11 -8.41
C SER A 96 43.29 -21.23 -7.37
N LEU A 97 44.04 -20.35 -6.69
CA LEU A 97 43.52 -19.41 -5.70
C LEU A 97 42.46 -18.44 -6.26
N LEU A 98 42.45 -18.20 -7.58
CA LEU A 98 41.42 -17.38 -8.24
C LEU A 98 40.01 -17.95 -8.08
N LYS A 99 39.88 -19.28 -8.08
CA LYS A 99 38.59 -19.99 -8.01
C LYS A 99 38.17 -20.34 -6.59
N MET A 100 39.12 -20.33 -5.66
CA MET A 100 38.85 -20.71 -4.29
C MET A 100 37.91 -19.72 -3.62
N SER A 101 37.02 -20.25 -2.80
CA SER A 101 36.03 -19.45 -2.08
C SER A 101 36.13 -19.68 -0.58
N ASP A 102 35.83 -18.63 0.17
CA ASP A 102 35.80 -18.68 1.63
C ASP A 102 34.51 -19.31 2.19
N ALA A 103 34.33 -19.30 3.51
CA ALA A 103 33.15 -19.85 4.16
C ALA A 103 31.81 -19.24 3.69
N ARG A 104 31.80 -18.05 3.07
CA ARG A 104 30.60 -17.42 2.48
C ARG A 104 30.44 -17.75 0.99
N GLY A 105 31.35 -18.52 0.42
CA GLY A 105 31.42 -18.76 -1.02
C GLY A 105 31.95 -17.55 -1.79
N ASP A 106 32.47 -16.52 -1.11
CA ASP A 106 33.07 -15.38 -1.79
C ASP A 106 34.42 -15.81 -2.34
N THR A 107 34.70 -15.51 -3.61
CA THR A 107 36.06 -15.59 -4.19
C THR A 107 36.84 -14.31 -3.88
N PRO A 108 38.17 -14.24 -4.15
CA PRO A 108 38.93 -13.00 -4.00
C PRO A 108 38.30 -11.83 -4.76
N LEU A 109 37.72 -12.10 -5.93
CA LEU A 109 37.02 -11.10 -6.74
C LEU A 109 35.76 -10.56 -6.05
N HIS A 110 34.97 -11.41 -5.38
CA HIS A 110 33.80 -10.97 -4.59
C HIS A 110 34.23 -10.04 -3.45
N ARG A 111 35.34 -10.35 -2.76
CA ARG A 111 35.87 -9.51 -1.69
C ARG A 111 36.38 -8.17 -2.19
N ALA A 112 37.11 -8.17 -3.30
CA ALA A 112 37.59 -6.95 -3.93
C ALA A 112 36.42 -6.05 -4.37
N ALA A 113 35.39 -6.66 -4.96
CA ALA A 113 34.20 -5.97 -5.41
C ALA A 113 33.35 -5.40 -4.28
N ARG A 114 33.14 -6.17 -3.21
CA ARG A 114 32.41 -5.74 -2.01
C ARG A 114 33.06 -4.52 -1.33
N LYS A 115 34.39 -4.41 -1.42
CA LYS A 115 35.17 -3.33 -0.83
C LYS A 115 35.32 -2.11 -1.73
N GLY A 116 35.12 -2.27 -3.03
CA GLY A 116 35.41 -1.22 -4.01
C GLY A 116 36.89 -1.08 -4.36
N ASP A 117 37.70 -2.12 -4.18
CA ASP A 117 39.13 -2.07 -4.51
C ASP A 117 39.33 -2.28 -6.02
N ALA A 118 39.12 -1.22 -6.81
CA ALA A 118 39.27 -1.25 -8.26
C ALA A 118 40.67 -1.72 -8.74
N PRO A 119 41.79 -1.33 -8.10
CA PRO A 119 43.10 -1.91 -8.40
C PRO A 119 43.16 -3.43 -8.21
N ALA A 120 42.60 -3.96 -7.11
CA ALA A 120 42.55 -5.40 -6.87
C ALA A 120 41.74 -6.12 -7.95
N VAL A 121 40.56 -5.57 -8.30
CA VAL A 121 39.69 -6.12 -9.34
C VAL A 121 40.42 -6.17 -10.68
N LYS A 122 41.10 -5.09 -11.07
CA LYS A 122 41.89 -5.03 -12.31
C LYS A 122 43.03 -6.04 -12.32
N ALA A 123 43.76 -6.18 -11.21
CA ALA A 123 44.84 -7.15 -11.08
C ALA A 123 44.34 -8.60 -11.21
N LEU A 124 43.25 -8.94 -10.53
CA LEU A 124 42.64 -10.28 -10.60
C LEU A 124 42.15 -10.60 -12.03
N ILE A 125 41.49 -9.65 -12.69
CA ILE A 125 41.01 -9.82 -14.08
C ILE A 125 42.18 -9.96 -15.05
N LYS A 126 43.23 -9.14 -14.91
CA LYS A 126 44.45 -9.22 -15.70
C LYS A 126 45.14 -10.58 -15.54
N CYS A 127 45.28 -11.08 -14.31
CA CYS A 127 45.82 -12.42 -14.06
C CYS A 127 44.97 -13.49 -14.74
N GLY A 128 43.65 -13.40 -14.62
CA GLY A 128 42.72 -14.30 -15.30
C GLY A 128 42.89 -14.30 -16.83
N LYS A 129 43.12 -13.12 -17.46
CA LYS A 129 43.39 -12.99 -18.90
C LYS A 129 44.70 -13.66 -19.31
N ASN A 130 45.79 -13.36 -18.59
CA ASN A 130 47.11 -13.89 -18.91
C ASN A 130 47.13 -15.44 -18.86
N LEU A 131 46.49 -16.00 -17.83
CA LEU A 131 46.39 -17.46 -17.66
C LEU A 131 45.57 -18.15 -18.78
N GLU A 132 44.62 -17.45 -19.40
CA GLU A 132 43.88 -17.96 -20.58
C GLU A 132 44.75 -17.96 -21.85
N GLU A 133 45.63 -16.97 -22.01
CA GLU A 133 46.53 -16.85 -23.17
C GLU A 133 47.67 -17.88 -23.14
N ASP A 134 48.16 -18.22 -21.94
CA ASP A 134 49.27 -19.16 -21.75
C ASP A 134 48.88 -20.64 -21.92
N THR A 135 47.58 -20.98 -21.98
CA THR A 135 47.14 -22.38 -22.03
C THR A 135 46.88 -22.90 -23.45
N GLU A 136 47.88 -23.57 -24.04
CA GLU A 136 47.74 -24.45 -25.22
C GLU A 136 46.82 -25.68 -24.98
N ARG A 137 46.17 -25.79 -23.81
CA ARG A 137 45.42 -26.97 -23.32
C ARG A 137 43.93 -26.73 -23.00
N GLY A 138 43.31 -25.67 -23.53
CA GLY A 138 41.84 -25.55 -23.51
C GLY A 138 41.23 -25.09 -22.19
N VAL A 139 41.93 -24.29 -21.36
CA VAL A 139 41.30 -23.54 -20.26
C VAL A 139 40.67 -22.25 -20.83
N GLN A 140 39.76 -22.43 -21.78
CA GLN A 140 39.04 -21.31 -22.37
C GLN A 140 37.94 -20.86 -21.41
N GLY A 141 38.02 -19.60 -20.96
CA GLY A 141 36.99 -18.99 -20.13
C GLY A 141 37.24 -19.04 -18.62
N LEU A 142 38.49 -19.17 -18.15
CA LEU A 142 38.82 -19.01 -16.72
C LEU A 142 38.38 -17.64 -16.18
N ARG A 143 38.67 -16.57 -16.91
CA ARG A 143 38.25 -15.20 -16.58
C ARG A 143 36.73 -15.11 -16.53
N THR A 144 36.07 -15.66 -17.55
CA THR A 144 34.61 -15.70 -17.65
C THR A 144 34.01 -16.49 -16.49
N GLU A 145 34.52 -17.68 -16.18
CA GLU A 145 34.11 -18.50 -15.04
C GLU A 145 34.26 -17.72 -13.73
N MET A 146 35.39 -17.05 -13.51
CA MET A 146 35.62 -16.22 -12.33
C MET A 146 34.61 -15.07 -12.21
N LEU A 147 34.35 -14.33 -13.30
CA LEU A 147 33.38 -13.22 -13.34
C LEU A 147 31.95 -13.70 -13.07
N ARG A 148 31.61 -14.91 -13.52
CA ARG A 148 30.28 -15.53 -13.42
C ARG A 148 30.07 -16.38 -12.17
N THR A 149 31.12 -16.62 -11.39
CA THR A 149 31.05 -17.39 -10.16
C THR A 149 30.09 -16.71 -9.18
N LYS A 150 29.26 -17.51 -8.52
CA LYS A 150 28.29 -17.05 -7.53
C LYS A 150 28.70 -17.50 -6.13
N ASN A 151 28.56 -16.61 -5.15
CA ASN A 151 28.72 -16.97 -3.74
C ASN A 151 27.51 -17.73 -3.19
N LYS A 152 27.49 -18.03 -1.88
CA LYS A 152 26.37 -18.75 -1.23
C LYS A 152 25.03 -18.02 -1.23
N LYS A 153 24.98 -16.73 -1.61
CA LYS A 153 23.73 -15.97 -1.79
C LYS A 153 23.31 -15.92 -3.27
N GLY A 154 24.06 -16.59 -4.14
CA GLY A 154 23.91 -16.48 -5.58
C GLY A 154 24.43 -15.18 -6.17
N ASP A 155 25.06 -14.31 -5.36
CA ASP A 155 25.59 -13.02 -5.81
C ASP A 155 26.89 -13.26 -6.58
N THR A 156 27.04 -12.62 -7.74
CA THR A 156 28.35 -12.51 -8.43
C THR A 156 29.16 -11.34 -7.86
N ALA A 157 30.42 -11.20 -8.26
CA ALA A 157 31.22 -10.03 -7.89
C ALA A 157 30.55 -8.70 -8.29
N LEU A 158 29.84 -8.64 -9.43
CA LEU A 158 29.10 -7.44 -9.82
C LEU A 158 27.92 -7.14 -8.87
N HIS A 159 27.21 -8.17 -8.38
CA HIS A 159 26.16 -7.97 -7.39
C HIS A 159 26.72 -7.35 -6.11
N GLU A 160 27.89 -7.81 -5.65
CA GLU A 160 28.58 -7.25 -4.50
C GLU A 160 28.99 -5.79 -4.73
N ALA A 161 29.67 -5.47 -5.85
CA ALA A 161 30.05 -4.09 -6.18
C ALA A 161 28.84 -3.13 -6.17
N VAL A 162 27.74 -3.54 -6.81
CA VAL A 162 26.52 -2.73 -6.88
C VAL A 162 25.80 -2.64 -5.54
N SER A 163 25.75 -3.72 -4.77
CA SER A 163 25.09 -3.75 -3.45
C SER A 163 25.80 -2.81 -2.46
N PHE A 164 27.10 -2.65 -2.60
CA PHE A 164 27.91 -1.75 -1.77
C PHE A 164 28.19 -0.38 -2.41
N CYS A 165 27.56 -0.08 -3.56
CA CYS A 165 27.63 1.21 -4.25
C CYS A 165 29.02 1.60 -4.79
N HIS A 166 29.83 0.62 -5.21
CA HIS A 166 31.14 0.85 -5.84
C HIS A 166 30.99 0.93 -7.36
N LEU A 167 30.70 2.14 -7.85
CA LEU A 167 30.42 2.41 -9.27
C LEU A 167 31.59 2.07 -10.19
N ASP A 168 32.78 2.49 -9.81
CA ASP A 168 34.02 2.27 -10.55
C ASP A 168 34.29 0.78 -10.77
N VAL A 169 34.13 -0.03 -9.74
CA VAL A 169 34.24 -1.49 -9.84
C VAL A 169 33.12 -2.08 -10.67
N ALA A 170 31.89 -1.61 -10.48
CA ALA A 170 30.74 -2.11 -11.23
C ALA A 170 30.87 -1.83 -12.74
N GLU A 171 31.41 -0.68 -13.12
CA GLU A 171 31.74 -0.32 -14.51
C GLU A 171 32.80 -1.28 -15.07
N ILE A 172 33.93 -1.45 -14.38
CA ILE A 172 35.00 -2.38 -14.80
C ILE A 172 34.46 -3.78 -15.04
N LEU A 173 33.69 -4.33 -14.08
CA LEU A 173 33.15 -5.68 -14.19
C LEU A 173 32.14 -5.81 -15.35
N SER A 174 31.32 -4.78 -15.56
CA SER A 174 30.31 -4.79 -16.62
C SER A 174 30.92 -4.66 -18.02
N GLU A 175 32.04 -3.97 -18.16
CA GLU A 175 32.78 -3.87 -19.43
C GLU A 175 33.50 -5.16 -19.81
N GLU A 176 33.91 -5.95 -18.82
CA GLU A 176 34.64 -7.20 -19.02
C GLU A 176 33.77 -8.38 -19.44
N ASP A 177 32.51 -8.43 -18.97
CA ASP A 177 31.53 -9.44 -19.37
C ASP A 177 30.10 -8.89 -19.24
N ASN A 178 29.49 -8.47 -20.36
CA ASN A 178 28.14 -7.91 -20.34
C ASN A 178 27.06 -8.93 -19.92
N ASP A 179 27.28 -10.24 -20.11
CA ASP A 179 26.26 -11.26 -19.79
C ASP A 179 26.00 -11.36 -18.28
N ILE A 180 26.93 -10.90 -17.44
CA ILE A 180 26.77 -10.93 -15.98
C ILE A 180 25.61 -10.06 -15.50
N LEU A 181 25.18 -9.10 -16.32
CA LEU A 181 24.02 -8.24 -16.08
C LEU A 181 22.71 -9.05 -16.08
N CYS A 182 22.68 -10.17 -16.80
CA CYS A 182 21.50 -11.02 -16.95
C CYS A 182 21.31 -11.99 -15.76
N TYR A 183 22.35 -12.21 -14.95
CA TYR A 183 22.28 -13.20 -13.87
C TYR A 183 21.51 -12.68 -12.68
N GLY A 184 20.46 -13.39 -12.28
CA GLY A 184 19.83 -13.22 -10.99
C GLY A 184 20.60 -13.93 -9.88
N ASN A 185 20.64 -13.33 -8.70
CA ASN A 185 21.06 -14.00 -7.47
C ASN A 185 20.01 -14.99 -6.96
N GLU A 186 20.19 -15.58 -5.78
CA GLU A 186 19.21 -16.53 -5.25
C GLU A 186 17.83 -15.91 -5.04
N ALA A 187 17.75 -14.61 -4.76
CA ALA A 187 16.49 -13.87 -4.65
C ALA A 187 15.88 -13.49 -6.02
N GLY A 188 16.49 -13.94 -7.12
CA GLY A 188 16.11 -13.60 -8.49
C GLY A 188 16.54 -12.20 -8.92
N GLN A 189 17.28 -11.47 -8.08
CA GLN A 189 17.64 -10.07 -8.32
C GLN A 189 18.86 -9.97 -9.22
N THR A 190 18.72 -9.26 -10.34
CA THR A 190 19.87 -8.89 -11.19
C THR A 190 20.65 -7.73 -10.56
N PRO A 191 21.88 -7.44 -11.02
CA PRO A 191 22.64 -6.29 -10.55
C PRO A 191 21.86 -4.97 -10.69
N LEU A 192 21.12 -4.76 -11.78
CA LEU A 192 20.31 -3.54 -11.95
C LEU A 192 19.14 -3.45 -10.95
N HIS A 193 18.52 -4.58 -10.57
CA HIS A 193 17.52 -4.58 -9.49
C HIS A 193 18.13 -4.09 -8.17
N LEU A 194 19.35 -4.55 -7.85
CA LEU A 194 20.08 -4.08 -6.66
C LEU A 194 20.45 -2.60 -6.77
N ALA A 195 20.91 -2.13 -7.93
CA ALA A 195 21.23 -0.72 -8.14
C ALA A 195 20.03 0.20 -7.91
N ILE A 196 18.85 -0.17 -8.42
CA ILE A 196 17.60 0.56 -8.21
C ILE A 196 17.21 0.55 -6.73
N LYS A 197 17.30 -0.61 -6.07
CA LYS A 197 17.02 -0.76 -4.64
C LYS A 197 17.93 0.12 -3.78
N ARG A 198 19.20 0.26 -4.17
CA ARG A 198 20.20 1.14 -3.54
C ARG A 198 20.11 2.61 -3.99
N ARG A 199 19.21 2.94 -4.92
CA ARG A 199 19.04 4.28 -5.52
C ARG A 199 20.31 4.82 -6.18
N HIS A 200 21.09 3.92 -6.78
CA HIS A 200 22.35 4.26 -7.42
C HIS A 200 22.11 4.82 -8.84
N ARG A 201 21.58 6.04 -8.91
CA ARG A 201 21.04 6.65 -10.14
C ARG A 201 22.04 6.71 -11.32
N PRO A 202 23.32 7.11 -11.17
CA PRO A 202 24.25 7.17 -12.31
C PRO A 202 24.43 5.81 -13.01
N PHE A 203 24.72 4.76 -12.24
CA PHE A 203 24.81 3.40 -12.77
C PHE A 203 23.51 2.93 -13.41
N VAL A 204 22.36 3.19 -12.77
CA VAL A 204 21.06 2.80 -13.33
C VAL A 204 20.86 3.47 -14.70
N LEU A 205 21.13 4.77 -14.82
CA LEU A 205 20.96 5.49 -16.09
C LEU A 205 21.90 4.97 -17.19
N GLN A 206 23.17 4.72 -16.86
CA GLN A 206 24.15 4.17 -17.79
C GLN A 206 23.77 2.76 -18.25
N MET A 207 23.30 1.93 -17.32
CA MET A 207 23.10 0.51 -17.56
C MET A 207 21.72 0.19 -18.16
N LEU A 208 20.74 1.09 -18.03
CA LEU A 208 19.41 0.93 -18.63
C LEU A 208 19.43 0.74 -20.15
N ASP A 209 20.35 1.41 -20.85
CA ASP A 209 20.52 1.23 -22.30
C ASP A 209 21.08 -0.15 -22.65
N LYS A 210 22.15 -0.56 -21.97
CA LYS A 210 22.75 -1.89 -22.14
C LYS A 210 21.77 -3.04 -21.83
N TYR A 211 20.97 -2.92 -20.76
CA TYR A 211 19.99 -3.95 -20.39
C TYR A 211 18.94 -4.19 -21.48
N ARG A 212 18.55 -3.14 -22.18
CA ARG A 212 17.58 -3.21 -23.27
C ARG A 212 18.19 -3.87 -24.51
N GLU A 213 19.43 -3.53 -24.84
CA GLU A 213 20.16 -4.17 -25.95
C GLU A 213 20.29 -5.69 -25.73
N LEU A 214 20.53 -6.10 -24.48
CA LEU A 214 20.70 -7.50 -24.08
C LEU A 214 19.37 -8.25 -23.85
N GLN A 215 18.21 -7.60 -24.02
CA GLN A 215 16.87 -8.18 -23.83
C GLN A 215 16.72 -8.92 -22.48
N ILE A 216 17.26 -8.34 -21.41
CA ILE A 216 17.24 -8.95 -20.08
C ILE A 216 15.79 -9.07 -19.59
N PRO A 217 15.37 -10.21 -19.02
CA PRO A 217 14.02 -10.40 -18.52
C PRO A 217 13.60 -9.27 -17.59
N ASP A 218 12.40 -8.74 -17.83
CA ASP A 218 11.87 -7.59 -17.09
C ASP A 218 11.56 -7.92 -15.62
N CYS A 219 11.36 -9.20 -15.28
CA CYS A 219 11.10 -9.69 -13.94
C CYS A 219 12.39 -10.20 -13.27
N GLY A 220 12.69 -9.67 -12.09
CA GLY A 220 13.92 -10.02 -11.37
C GLY A 220 13.79 -9.94 -9.86
N ASP A 221 12.69 -10.44 -9.32
CA ASP A 221 12.71 -10.97 -7.96
C ASP A 221 11.77 -12.18 -7.84
N ARG A 222 11.89 -12.94 -6.75
CA ARG A 222 11.01 -14.07 -6.43
C ARG A 222 9.52 -13.73 -6.29
N ASN A 223 9.13 -12.45 -6.34
CA ASN A 223 7.74 -12.03 -6.32
C ASN A 223 7.26 -11.62 -7.72
N GLY A 224 8.04 -11.89 -8.78
CA GLY A 224 7.73 -11.47 -10.15
C GLY A 224 7.77 -9.96 -10.37
N ARG A 225 8.43 -9.20 -9.49
CA ARG A 225 8.52 -7.74 -9.65
C ARG A 225 9.48 -7.36 -10.75
N THR A 226 9.08 -6.34 -11.48
CA THR A 226 9.90 -5.73 -12.53
C THR A 226 10.81 -4.63 -12.00
N LEU A 227 11.75 -4.17 -12.84
CA LEU A 227 12.58 -2.99 -12.54
C LEU A 227 11.73 -1.75 -12.17
N LEU A 228 10.59 -1.55 -12.85
CA LEU A 228 9.69 -0.44 -12.56
C LEU A 228 9.01 -0.58 -11.19
N HIS A 229 8.57 -1.79 -10.82
CA HIS A 229 8.08 -2.04 -9.45
C HIS A 229 9.14 -1.69 -8.42
N GLN A 230 10.38 -2.14 -8.62
CA GLN A 230 11.47 -1.90 -7.70
C GLN A 230 11.83 -0.41 -7.59
N ALA A 231 11.73 0.36 -8.67
CA ALA A 231 11.94 1.81 -8.67
C ALA A 231 10.85 2.58 -7.91
N VAL A 232 9.58 2.17 -8.09
CA VAL A 232 8.48 2.73 -7.30
C VAL A 232 8.65 2.41 -5.82
N ILE A 233 9.03 1.17 -5.49
CA ILE A 233 9.30 0.75 -4.10
C ILE A 233 10.47 1.52 -3.49
N SER A 234 11.51 1.81 -4.28
CA SER A 234 12.62 2.64 -3.83
C SER A 234 12.21 4.09 -3.62
N LYS A 235 11.03 4.53 -4.07
CA LYS A 235 10.50 5.91 -3.97
C LYS A 235 11.37 6.95 -4.69
N ASP A 236 12.22 6.52 -5.62
CA ASP A 236 13.06 7.41 -6.42
C ASP A 236 12.33 7.79 -7.72
N GLU A 237 11.77 9.01 -7.74
CA GLU A 237 11.07 9.54 -8.92
C GLU A 237 11.98 9.64 -10.14
N GLY A 238 13.25 10.01 -9.94
CA GLY A 238 14.20 10.21 -11.02
C GLY A 238 14.53 8.91 -11.76
N ILE A 239 14.77 7.84 -11.00
CA ILE A 239 14.94 6.50 -11.56
C ILE A 239 13.62 6.01 -12.19
N THR A 240 12.49 6.22 -11.52
CA THR A 240 11.18 5.81 -12.03
C THR A 240 10.88 6.45 -13.39
N ARG A 241 11.05 7.77 -13.53
CA ARG A 241 10.87 8.47 -14.81
C ARG A 241 11.87 8.02 -15.88
N ALA A 242 13.11 7.71 -15.51
CA ALA A 242 14.10 7.20 -16.47
C ALA A 242 13.70 5.83 -17.04
N ILE A 243 13.23 4.93 -16.18
CA ILE A 243 12.70 3.62 -16.59
C ILE A 243 11.44 3.80 -17.44
N LEU A 244 10.50 4.66 -17.04
CA LEU A 244 9.27 4.90 -17.81
C LEU A 244 9.53 5.43 -19.22
N ARG A 245 10.52 6.32 -19.38
CA ARG A 245 10.89 6.86 -20.71
C ARG A 245 11.39 5.77 -21.65
N LYS A 246 12.08 4.76 -21.14
CA LYS A 246 12.64 3.68 -21.96
C LYS A 246 11.69 2.48 -22.09
N THR A 247 10.94 2.15 -21.06
CA THR A 247 10.16 0.89 -20.94
C THR A 247 8.75 1.15 -20.43
N LYS A 248 7.89 1.69 -21.31
CA LYS A 248 6.47 1.97 -21.00
C LYS A 248 5.64 0.71 -20.77
N ASP A 249 6.02 -0.39 -21.40
CA ASP A 249 5.30 -1.68 -21.32
C ASP A 249 5.25 -2.25 -19.90
N LEU A 250 6.20 -1.85 -19.04
CA LEU A 250 6.27 -2.27 -17.64
C LEU A 250 5.14 -1.69 -16.77
N CYS A 251 4.44 -0.62 -17.21
CA CYS A 251 3.38 0.02 -16.42
C CYS A 251 2.22 -0.91 -16.09
N LYS A 252 1.97 -1.90 -16.97
CA LYS A 252 0.85 -2.84 -16.86
C LYS A 252 1.26 -4.26 -16.47
N GLN A 253 2.57 -4.54 -16.44
CA GLN A 253 3.06 -5.84 -15.97
C GLN A 253 2.70 -5.98 -14.49
N THR A 254 2.22 -7.16 -14.12
CA THR A 254 1.79 -7.47 -12.75
C THR A 254 2.81 -8.37 -12.08
N ASP A 255 3.05 -8.12 -10.79
CA ASP A 255 3.81 -9.03 -9.94
C ASP A 255 2.96 -10.25 -9.54
N GLU A 256 3.51 -11.15 -8.74
CA GLU A 256 2.81 -12.35 -8.25
C GLU A 256 1.56 -12.06 -7.41
N ARG A 257 1.34 -10.82 -6.93
CA ARG A 257 0.12 -10.41 -6.23
C ARG A 257 -0.93 -9.85 -7.19
N GLY A 258 -0.63 -9.79 -8.48
CA GLY A 258 -1.43 -9.06 -9.46
C GLY A 258 -1.23 -7.54 -9.37
N TRP A 259 -0.21 -7.07 -8.64
CA TRP A 259 0.00 -5.63 -8.46
C TRP A 259 0.80 -5.10 -9.63
N VAL A 260 0.28 -4.02 -10.24
CA VAL A 260 1.07 -3.15 -11.12
C VAL A 260 1.84 -2.10 -10.31
N PRO A 261 2.87 -1.42 -10.89
CA PRO A 261 3.64 -0.39 -10.19
C PRO A 261 2.78 0.72 -9.57
N LEU A 262 1.63 1.05 -10.18
CA LEU A 262 0.69 2.06 -9.67
C LEU A 262 0.09 1.67 -8.30
N HIS A 263 -0.14 0.38 -8.02
CA HIS A 263 -0.59 -0.08 -6.69
C HIS A 263 0.44 0.26 -5.61
N TYR A 264 1.72 0.05 -5.90
CA TYR A 264 2.80 0.39 -4.99
C TYR A 264 2.91 1.90 -4.80
N ALA A 265 2.83 2.68 -5.88
CA ALA A 265 2.90 4.15 -5.81
C ALA A 265 1.78 4.72 -4.94
N ALA A 266 0.54 4.23 -5.16
CA ALA A 266 -0.63 4.59 -4.38
C ALA A 266 -0.48 4.21 -2.90
N LYS A 267 -0.08 2.95 -2.61
CA LYS A 267 0.11 2.47 -1.23
C LYS A 267 1.21 3.21 -0.49
N LEU A 268 2.31 3.53 -1.18
CA LEU A 268 3.44 4.26 -0.60
C LEU A 268 3.15 5.76 -0.43
N GLY A 269 2.09 6.25 -1.05
CA GLY A 269 1.64 7.63 -0.94
C GLY A 269 2.43 8.61 -1.81
N ASN A 270 3.21 8.14 -2.79
CA ASN A 270 4.10 9.00 -3.57
C ASN A 270 3.37 9.58 -4.79
N ILE A 271 2.83 10.79 -4.63
CA ILE A 271 1.99 11.47 -5.62
C ILE A 271 2.76 11.72 -6.92
N SER A 272 4.00 12.20 -6.85
CA SER A 272 4.81 12.49 -8.04
C SER A 272 5.09 11.25 -8.88
N ILE A 273 5.22 10.08 -8.24
CA ILE A 273 5.33 8.80 -8.95
C ILE A 273 3.98 8.33 -9.50
N VAL A 274 2.88 8.55 -8.77
CA VAL A 274 1.52 8.28 -9.28
C VAL A 274 1.27 9.08 -10.56
N GLU A 275 1.55 10.37 -10.55
CA GLU A 275 1.49 11.27 -11.72
C GLU A 275 2.35 10.73 -12.87
N ALA A 276 3.63 10.43 -12.61
CA ALA A 276 4.53 9.91 -13.65
C ALA A 276 4.04 8.60 -14.29
N LEU A 277 3.43 7.71 -13.50
CA LEU A 277 2.88 6.44 -14.00
C LEU A 277 1.61 6.67 -14.84
N LEU A 278 0.70 7.55 -14.40
CA LEU A 278 -0.52 7.88 -15.12
C LEU A 278 -0.25 8.66 -16.41
N GLU A 279 0.72 9.59 -16.39
CA GLU A 279 1.23 10.26 -17.59
C GLU A 279 1.76 9.25 -18.63
N CYS A 280 2.35 8.15 -18.16
CA CYS A 280 2.90 7.13 -19.03
C CYS A 280 1.84 6.20 -19.61
N ASP A 281 0.96 5.66 -18.76
CA ASP A 281 -0.17 4.82 -19.17
C ASP A 281 -1.33 4.92 -18.16
N PRO A 282 -2.38 5.71 -18.45
CA PRO A 282 -3.56 5.82 -17.60
C PRO A 282 -4.27 4.47 -17.41
N HIS A 283 -4.16 3.52 -18.36
CA HIS A 283 -4.85 2.24 -18.26
C HIS A 283 -4.38 1.38 -17.08
N ALA A 284 -3.20 1.66 -16.53
CA ALA A 284 -2.72 0.99 -15.33
C ALA A 284 -3.66 1.19 -14.12
N ALA A 285 -4.47 2.26 -14.10
CA ALA A 285 -5.46 2.53 -13.06
C ALA A 285 -6.63 1.55 -13.04
N TYR A 286 -6.87 0.80 -14.12
CA TYR A 286 -7.98 -0.15 -14.25
C TYR A 286 -7.58 -1.60 -13.95
N ILE A 287 -6.30 -1.88 -13.75
CA ILE A 287 -5.81 -3.23 -13.50
C ILE A 287 -6.10 -3.62 -12.06
N LYS A 288 -6.83 -4.71 -11.87
CA LYS A 288 -7.17 -5.25 -10.55
C LYS A 288 -6.08 -6.19 -10.05
N ASP A 289 -5.80 -6.15 -8.74
CA ASP A 289 -4.98 -7.16 -8.08
C ASP A 289 -5.72 -8.51 -7.97
N LYS A 290 -5.02 -9.54 -7.46
CA LYS A 290 -5.62 -10.88 -7.25
C LYS A 290 -6.83 -10.87 -6.30
N ASN A 291 -6.99 -9.83 -5.47
CA ASN A 291 -8.16 -9.66 -4.59
C ASN A 291 -9.26 -8.82 -5.25
N GLY A 292 -9.12 -8.47 -6.54
CA GLY A 292 -10.07 -7.65 -7.27
C GLY A 292 -9.98 -6.15 -6.98
N ARG A 293 -8.93 -5.69 -6.29
CA ARG A 293 -8.79 -4.28 -5.89
C ARG A 293 -8.05 -3.47 -6.93
N LEU A 294 -8.46 -2.23 -7.13
CA LEU A 294 -7.81 -1.23 -7.98
C LEU A 294 -6.71 -0.46 -7.23
N PRO A 295 -5.76 0.19 -7.93
CA PRO A 295 -4.66 0.92 -7.30
C PRO A 295 -5.10 1.98 -6.29
N PHE A 296 -6.18 2.71 -6.57
CA PHE A 296 -6.66 3.76 -5.66
C PHE A 296 -7.25 3.18 -4.35
N GLN A 297 -7.76 1.95 -4.37
CA GLN A 297 -8.35 1.30 -3.20
C GLN A 297 -7.28 0.84 -2.19
N VAL A 298 -6.03 0.71 -2.62
CA VAL A 298 -4.89 0.42 -1.74
C VAL A 298 -4.08 1.67 -1.39
N ALA A 299 -4.59 2.87 -1.73
CA ALA A 299 -3.88 4.13 -1.53
C ALA A 299 -3.62 4.44 -0.05
N ASN A 300 -2.51 5.12 0.21
CA ASN A 300 -2.09 5.51 1.55
C ASN A 300 -3.16 6.40 2.24
N PRO A 301 -3.62 6.09 3.46
CA PRO A 301 -4.68 6.86 4.13
C PRO A 301 -4.38 8.36 4.31
N SER A 302 -3.10 8.73 4.45
CA SER A 302 -2.68 10.12 4.62
C SER A 302 -2.74 10.93 3.33
N ASN A 303 -2.49 10.28 2.19
CA ASN A 303 -2.45 10.91 0.85
C ASN A 303 -3.61 10.47 -0.04
N TYR A 304 -4.57 9.73 0.51
CA TYR A 304 -5.68 9.10 -0.21
C TYR A 304 -6.41 10.11 -1.10
N ARG A 305 -6.75 11.28 -0.55
CA ARG A 305 -7.48 12.34 -1.26
C ARG A 305 -6.73 12.83 -2.50
N LEU A 306 -5.42 13.04 -2.39
CA LEU A 306 -4.60 13.53 -3.51
C LEU A 306 -4.42 12.44 -4.57
N ILE A 307 -4.15 11.20 -4.15
CA ILE A 307 -3.94 10.07 -5.05
C ILE A 307 -5.21 9.69 -5.80
N VAL A 308 -6.36 9.67 -5.11
CA VAL A 308 -7.66 9.38 -5.72
C VAL A 308 -8.05 10.50 -6.68
N ARG A 309 -7.87 11.77 -6.27
CA ARG A 309 -8.12 12.90 -7.16
C ARG A 309 -7.28 12.81 -8.43
N GLU A 310 -6.01 12.47 -8.29
CA GLU A 310 -5.12 12.30 -9.45
C GLU A 310 -5.55 11.12 -10.31
N ILE A 311 -5.80 9.94 -9.73
CA ILE A 311 -6.26 8.78 -10.52
C ILE A 311 -7.59 9.09 -11.25
N ILE A 312 -8.53 9.78 -10.60
CA ILE A 312 -9.82 10.15 -11.20
C ILE A 312 -9.66 11.23 -12.28
N SER A 313 -8.74 12.19 -12.11
CA SER A 313 -8.51 13.23 -13.12
C SER A 313 -8.04 12.63 -14.45
N TRP A 314 -7.19 11.60 -14.38
CA TRP A 314 -6.72 10.85 -15.54
C TRP A 314 -7.72 9.79 -16.01
N CYS A 315 -8.48 9.20 -15.09
CA CYS A 315 -9.36 8.04 -15.34
C CYS A 315 -10.70 8.18 -14.60
N PRO A 316 -11.64 9.00 -15.13
CA PRO A 316 -12.92 9.22 -14.46
C PRO A 316 -13.71 7.93 -14.31
N ASN A 317 -13.67 6.99 -15.26
CA ASN A 317 -14.49 5.77 -15.19
C ASN A 317 -14.00 4.75 -14.13
N CYS A 318 -12.85 4.96 -13.48
CA CYS A 318 -12.36 4.08 -12.41
C CYS A 318 -13.34 3.99 -11.23
N TYR A 319 -14.16 5.03 -10.96
CA TYR A 319 -15.17 4.99 -9.88
C TYR A 319 -16.37 4.10 -10.25
N GLU A 320 -16.80 4.09 -11.52
CA GLU A 320 -17.95 3.30 -11.98
C GLU A 320 -17.70 1.81 -11.84
N LEU A 321 -16.46 1.37 -12.09
CA LEU A 321 -16.09 -0.04 -11.90
C LEU A 321 -16.19 -0.48 -10.45
N VAL A 322 -15.90 0.40 -9.48
CA VAL A 322 -16.08 0.09 -8.07
C VAL A 322 -17.56 0.04 -7.70
N VAL A 323 -18.37 0.98 -8.18
CA VAL A 323 -19.82 0.97 -7.99
C VAL A 323 -20.44 -0.31 -8.58
N ASN A 324 -19.98 -0.74 -9.75
CA ASN A 324 -20.48 -1.93 -10.43
C ASN A 324 -19.98 -3.25 -9.80
N ASP A 325 -18.77 -3.31 -9.26
CA ASP A 325 -18.27 -4.49 -8.53
C ASP A 325 -18.99 -4.68 -7.18
N ILE A 326 -19.37 -3.57 -6.53
CA ILE A 326 -20.22 -3.61 -5.33
C ILE A 326 -21.64 -4.07 -5.72
N ARG A 327 -22.16 -3.58 -6.85
CA ARG A 327 -23.48 -3.93 -7.38
C ARG A 327 -23.59 -5.38 -7.87
N SER A 328 -22.49 -6.03 -8.25
CA SER A 328 -22.47 -7.42 -8.73
C SER A 328 -22.33 -8.45 -7.62
N LYS A 329 -21.68 -8.09 -6.50
CA LYS A 329 -21.50 -8.97 -5.33
C LYS A 329 -22.73 -9.00 -4.42
N ASP A 330 -23.46 -7.90 -4.34
CA ASP A 330 -24.68 -7.78 -3.54
C ASP A 330 -25.90 -7.74 -4.45
N GLY A 331 -26.53 -8.90 -4.67
CA GLY A 331 -27.68 -9.05 -5.55
C GLY A 331 -28.76 -7.99 -5.34
N GLY A 332 -28.92 -7.11 -6.33
CA GLY A 332 -30.19 -6.49 -6.71
C GLY A 332 -31.00 -5.75 -5.64
N PHE A 333 -30.38 -5.17 -4.60
CA PHE A 333 -31.04 -4.23 -3.70
C PHE A 333 -30.39 -2.84 -3.83
N PRO A 334 -31.16 -1.75 -4.03
CA PRO A 334 -30.60 -0.44 -4.30
C PRO A 334 -29.74 0.01 -3.13
N ILE A 335 -28.43 0.05 -3.39
CA ILE A 335 -27.31 0.41 -2.51
C ILE A 335 -27.47 1.77 -1.80
N VAL A 336 -28.41 2.60 -2.21
CA VAL A 336 -28.82 3.80 -1.47
C VAL A 336 -29.44 3.44 -0.10
N VAL A 337 -30.08 2.29 0.04
CA VAL A 337 -30.69 1.86 1.32
C VAL A 337 -29.66 1.26 2.28
N ILE A 338 -28.60 0.62 1.76
CA ILE A 338 -27.53 0.00 2.56
C ILE A 338 -26.45 1.02 2.94
N LEU A 339 -26.09 1.94 2.03
CA LEU A 339 -25.05 2.95 2.29
C LEU A 339 -25.53 4.12 3.16
N VAL A 340 -26.85 4.39 3.22
CA VAL A 340 -27.36 5.50 4.04
C VAL A 340 -27.52 5.07 5.53
N PHE A 341 -27.49 3.77 5.86
CA PHE A 341 -28.10 3.35 7.13
C PHE A 341 -27.49 2.17 7.93
N PRO A 342 -26.28 2.32 8.48
CA PRO A 342 -25.83 1.50 9.61
C PRO A 342 -26.64 1.78 10.89
N ARG A 343 -27.04 3.05 11.11
CA ARG A 343 -27.79 3.47 12.32
C ARG A 343 -29.29 3.16 12.25
N LEU A 344 -29.92 3.23 11.08
CA LEU A 344 -31.33 2.86 10.93
C LEU A 344 -31.51 1.34 10.91
N LYS A 345 -30.53 0.54 10.45
CA LYS A 345 -30.54 -0.92 10.67
C LYS A 345 -30.56 -1.26 12.16
N ARG A 346 -29.78 -0.53 12.98
CA ARG A 346 -29.76 -0.69 14.45
C ARG A 346 -31.03 -0.15 15.11
N PHE A 347 -31.56 1.00 14.66
CA PHE A 347 -32.77 1.62 15.21
C PHE A 347 -34.06 0.88 14.83
N ILE A 348 -34.19 0.44 13.57
CA ILE A 348 -35.28 -0.44 13.11
C ILE A 348 -35.13 -1.83 13.75
N GLY A 349 -33.90 -2.33 13.90
CA GLY A 349 -33.60 -3.56 14.63
C GLY A 349 -34.00 -3.48 16.10
N GLU A 350 -33.68 -2.40 16.80
CA GLU A 350 -34.08 -2.16 18.20
C GLU A 350 -35.58 -1.95 18.37
N ILE A 351 -36.25 -1.32 17.40
CA ILE A 351 -37.72 -1.14 17.41
C ILE A 351 -38.42 -2.46 17.11
N LEU A 352 -37.97 -3.24 16.12
CA LEU A 352 -38.50 -4.58 15.82
C LEU A 352 -38.22 -5.56 16.97
N PHE A 353 -37.03 -5.51 17.57
CA PHE A 353 -36.63 -6.32 18.73
C PHE A 353 -37.41 -5.97 20.00
N LYS A 354 -37.77 -4.68 20.20
CA LYS A 354 -38.65 -4.28 21.30
C LYS A 354 -40.13 -4.57 21.06
N LEU A 355 -40.56 -4.74 19.79
CA LEU A 355 -41.94 -5.10 19.42
C LEU A 355 -42.18 -6.62 19.42
N GLN A 356 -41.14 -7.42 19.16
CA GLN A 356 -41.17 -8.88 19.29
C GLN A 356 -40.44 -9.29 20.57
N GLY A 357 -41.16 -9.35 21.68
CA GLY A 357 -40.59 -9.70 22.99
C GLY A 357 -39.97 -11.10 23.01
N HIS A 358 -38.67 -11.19 22.74
CA HIS A 358 -37.87 -12.37 23.05
C HIS A 358 -36.43 -11.97 23.43
N GLU A 359 -36.04 -12.35 24.64
CA GLU A 359 -34.67 -12.26 25.14
C GLU A 359 -33.76 -13.20 24.32
N ASN A 360 -32.67 -12.65 23.76
CA ASN A 360 -31.36 -13.29 23.75
C ASN A 360 -30.27 -12.28 23.34
N ASN A 361 -29.22 -12.25 24.16
CA ASN A 361 -28.05 -11.39 24.02
C ASN A 361 -27.10 -11.95 22.98
N ASP A 362 -26.89 -11.20 21.89
CA ASP A 362 -25.61 -11.14 21.18
C ASP A 362 -25.51 -9.79 20.47
N VAL A 363 -24.98 -8.80 21.19
CA VAL A 363 -24.63 -7.50 20.61
C VAL A 363 -23.32 -7.69 19.85
N GLY A 364 -23.43 -7.97 18.55
CA GLY A 364 -22.29 -8.10 17.65
C GLY A 364 -21.36 -6.87 17.73
N GLN A 365 -20.11 -7.10 18.13
CA GLN A 365 -19.01 -6.17 17.95
C GLN A 365 -18.78 -5.93 16.46
N PHE A 366 -18.51 -4.69 16.07
CA PHE A 366 -18.13 -4.34 14.70
C PHE A 366 -16.79 -4.98 14.36
N ASN A 367 -16.71 -5.68 13.23
CA ASN A 367 -15.44 -6.13 12.68
C ASN A 367 -14.65 -4.93 12.15
N GLN A 368 -13.31 -4.97 12.23
CA GLN A 368 -12.46 -3.82 11.84
C GLN A 368 -12.70 -3.32 10.41
N GLU A 369 -13.14 -4.19 9.51
CA GLU A 369 -13.46 -3.84 8.12
C GLU A 369 -14.74 -2.98 8.01
N GLU A 370 -15.74 -3.18 8.87
CA GLU A 370 -16.97 -2.39 8.88
C GLU A 370 -16.74 -1.00 9.48
N LEU A 371 -15.86 -0.90 10.48
CA LEU A 371 -15.40 0.38 11.05
C LEU A 371 -14.56 1.17 10.05
N LEU A 372 -13.71 0.49 9.27
CA LEU A 372 -12.96 1.10 8.17
C LEU A 372 -13.88 1.55 7.04
N ALA A 373 -14.86 0.73 6.64
CA ALA A 373 -15.85 1.11 5.64
C ALA A 373 -16.68 2.34 6.07
N LEU A 374 -17.03 2.43 7.37
CA LEU A 374 -17.73 3.58 7.95
C LEU A 374 -16.87 4.84 8.02
N LEU A 375 -15.59 4.70 8.36
CA LEU A 375 -14.63 5.81 8.36
C LEU A 375 -14.33 6.29 6.93
N ILE A 376 -14.18 5.37 5.98
CA ILE A 376 -13.97 5.66 4.57
C ILE A 376 -15.22 6.33 3.99
N TRP A 377 -16.43 5.83 4.29
CA TRP A 377 -17.69 6.41 3.83
C TRP A 377 -17.92 7.80 4.42
N ARG A 378 -17.74 7.98 5.73
CA ARG A 378 -17.85 9.30 6.37
C ARG A 378 -16.92 10.31 5.72
N LYS A 379 -15.67 9.92 5.47
CA LYS A 379 -14.63 10.79 4.92
C LYS A 379 -14.84 11.04 3.42
N THR A 380 -15.23 10.03 2.63
CA THR A 380 -15.55 10.21 1.20
C THR A 380 -16.85 10.98 0.97
N PHE A 381 -17.85 10.84 1.85
CA PHE A 381 -19.09 11.60 1.80
C PHE A 381 -18.83 13.07 2.17
N GLU A 382 -18.13 13.33 3.28
CA GLU A 382 -17.67 14.68 3.69
C GLU A 382 -16.83 15.37 2.58
N GLU A 383 -16.14 14.61 1.73
CA GLU A 383 -15.26 15.13 0.67
C GLU A 383 -15.91 15.25 -0.72
N ALA A 384 -16.91 14.42 -1.05
CA ALA A 384 -17.72 14.57 -2.26
C ALA A 384 -18.55 15.87 -2.23
N ILE A 385 -18.91 16.31 -1.03
CA ILE A 385 -19.64 17.54 -0.72
C ILE A 385 -18.76 18.79 -0.95
N ASP A 386 -17.46 18.70 -0.70
CA ASP A 386 -16.53 19.84 -0.83
C ASP A 386 -16.19 20.18 -2.30
N VAL A 387 -16.43 19.24 -3.22
CA VAL A 387 -16.15 19.37 -4.66
C VAL A 387 -17.35 19.90 -5.45
N THR A 388 -18.55 19.88 -4.87
CA THR A 388 -19.76 20.49 -5.47
C THR A 388 -20.34 21.56 -4.56
N THR A 389 -19.81 22.79 -4.67
CA THR A 389 -20.60 24.03 -4.77
C THR A 389 -19.69 25.25 -4.77
N SER A 390 -19.51 25.84 -5.94
CA SER A 390 -19.49 27.30 -6.01
C SER A 390 -20.86 27.79 -5.51
N PHE A 391 -20.87 28.80 -4.63
CA PHE A 391 -22.09 29.46 -4.15
C PHE A 391 -22.94 29.92 -5.35
N THR A 392 -24.01 29.20 -5.66
CA THR A 392 -25.03 29.64 -6.63
C THR A 392 -26.25 30.18 -5.88
N PRO A 393 -26.97 31.19 -6.42
CA PRO A 393 -28.20 31.74 -5.84
C PRO A 393 -29.35 30.71 -5.71
N GLU A 394 -29.17 29.50 -6.25
CA GLU A 394 -30.11 28.37 -6.12
C GLU A 394 -30.00 27.69 -4.75
N THR A 395 -28.81 27.71 -4.12
CA THR A 395 -28.58 27.12 -2.79
C THR A 395 -29.31 27.88 -1.69
N ASP A 396 -29.36 29.21 -1.76
CA ASP A 396 -30.10 30.05 -0.80
C ASP A 396 -31.62 29.80 -0.87
N LYS A 397 -32.17 29.58 -2.07
CA LYS A 397 -33.58 29.17 -2.24
C LYS A 397 -33.86 27.79 -1.65
N ALA A 398 -32.95 26.83 -1.85
CA ALA A 398 -33.09 25.50 -1.25
C ALA A 398 -33.01 25.53 0.28
N ILE A 399 -32.17 26.41 0.84
CA ILE A 399 -32.07 26.67 2.28
C ILE A 399 -33.40 27.21 2.83
N GLU A 400 -33.99 28.21 2.15
CA GLU A 400 -35.28 28.77 2.55
C GLU A 400 -36.41 27.72 2.50
N LEU A 401 -36.46 26.90 1.45
CA LEU A 401 -37.43 25.79 1.35
C LEU A 401 -37.27 24.76 2.46
N THR A 402 -36.02 24.43 2.82
CA THR A 402 -35.70 23.48 3.90
C THR A 402 -36.14 24.02 5.26
N LEU A 403 -35.96 25.33 5.50
CA LEU A 403 -36.43 26.00 6.70
C LEU A 403 -37.96 26.01 6.79
N VAL A 404 -38.67 26.30 5.70
CA VAL A 404 -40.13 26.25 5.63
C VAL A 404 -40.64 24.83 5.91
N ALA A 405 -40.00 23.80 5.34
CA ALA A 405 -40.37 22.42 5.62
C ALA A 405 -40.17 22.05 7.11
N ALA A 406 -39.08 22.52 7.73
CA ALA A 406 -38.81 22.28 9.15
C ALA A 406 -39.82 22.98 10.08
N THR A 407 -40.17 24.23 9.81
CA THR A 407 -41.17 24.95 10.62
C THR A 407 -42.57 24.36 10.46
N LEU A 408 -42.96 23.93 9.26
CA LEU A 408 -44.22 23.23 9.02
C LEU A 408 -44.26 21.89 9.76
N THR A 409 -43.20 21.09 9.63
CA THR A 409 -43.09 19.78 10.32
C THR A 409 -43.18 19.95 11.83
N ALA A 410 -42.46 20.93 12.40
CA ALA A 410 -42.51 21.23 13.83
C ALA A 410 -43.91 21.66 14.28
N THR A 411 -44.61 22.49 13.48
CA THR A 411 -45.94 23.01 13.82
C THR A 411 -47.00 21.90 13.80
N VAL A 412 -46.98 21.04 12.78
CA VAL A 412 -47.92 19.93 12.64
C VAL A 412 -47.76 18.94 13.79
N THR A 413 -46.51 18.56 14.08
CA THR A 413 -46.20 17.56 15.13
C THR A 413 -46.43 18.13 16.53
N PHE A 414 -46.07 19.39 16.78
CA PHE A 414 -46.40 20.07 18.03
C PHE A 414 -47.91 20.13 18.29
N THR A 415 -48.71 20.40 17.25
CA THR A 415 -50.18 20.41 17.37
C THR A 415 -50.72 19.00 17.65
N ALA A 416 -50.18 17.99 16.95
CA ALA A 416 -50.55 16.59 17.14
C ALA A 416 -50.31 16.08 18.57
N GLY A 417 -49.26 16.57 19.23
CA GLY A 417 -48.96 16.27 20.63
C GLY A 417 -50.07 16.67 21.62
N PHE A 418 -50.88 17.69 21.31
CA PHE A 418 -52.02 18.12 22.13
C PHE A 418 -53.36 17.59 21.64
N THR A 419 -53.49 17.29 20.34
CA THR A 419 -54.70 16.70 19.75
C THR A 419 -54.56 15.19 19.64
N LEU A 420 -54.45 14.52 20.80
CA LEU A 420 -54.19 13.09 20.87
C LEU A 420 -55.29 12.25 20.17
N PRO A 421 -54.92 11.27 19.33
CA PRO A 421 -55.86 10.34 18.72
C PRO A 421 -56.71 9.63 19.80
N GLY A 422 -58.03 9.66 19.65
CA GLY A 422 -58.98 9.11 20.62
C GLY A 422 -59.30 10.00 21.82
N GLY A 423 -58.69 11.18 21.94
CA GLY A 423 -59.01 12.19 22.95
C GLY A 423 -58.59 11.85 24.38
N TYR A 424 -59.18 12.56 25.33
CA TYR A 424 -58.85 12.49 26.76
C TYR A 424 -59.99 11.89 27.58
N VAL A 425 -59.63 11.15 28.63
CA VAL A 425 -60.60 10.65 29.62
C VAL A 425 -61.21 11.84 30.36
N SER A 426 -62.52 12.03 30.21
CA SER A 426 -63.27 13.16 30.77
C SER A 426 -63.91 12.85 32.12
N ASP A 427 -63.95 11.58 32.52
CA ASP A 427 -64.55 11.14 33.79
C ASP A 427 -63.73 11.59 34.99
N LYS A 428 -64.41 12.08 36.05
CA LYS A 428 -63.78 12.51 37.30
C LYS A 428 -63.17 11.30 38.01
N GLY A 429 -61.84 11.26 38.09
CA GLY A 429 -61.09 10.17 38.73
C GLY A 429 -59.58 10.35 38.57
N PRO A 430 -58.77 9.42 39.10
CA PRO A 430 -57.31 9.52 39.06
C PRO A 430 -56.70 9.46 37.65
N GLN A 431 -57.51 9.13 36.63
CA GLN A 431 -57.09 9.07 35.22
C GLN A 431 -57.67 10.20 34.37
N GLN A 432 -58.37 11.16 34.98
CA GLN A 432 -58.91 12.33 34.28
C GLN A 432 -57.79 13.09 33.56
N GLY A 433 -58.01 13.43 32.28
CA GLY A 433 -57.01 14.09 31.45
C GLY A 433 -55.92 13.18 30.87
N SER A 434 -55.95 11.87 31.14
CA SER A 434 -55.05 10.93 30.45
C SER A 434 -55.60 10.53 29.06
N ALA A 435 -54.71 10.14 28.15
CA ALA A 435 -55.10 9.71 26.81
C ALA A 435 -55.92 8.41 26.87
N VAL A 436 -57.05 8.37 26.16
CA VAL A 436 -57.96 7.20 26.12
C VAL A 436 -57.23 5.96 25.60
N LEU A 437 -56.38 6.14 24.59
CA LEU A 437 -55.67 5.06 23.91
C LEU A 437 -54.30 4.72 24.50
N LYS A 438 -53.96 5.15 25.72
CA LYS A 438 -52.61 4.99 26.32
C LYS A 438 -52.07 3.55 26.36
N LYS A 439 -52.94 2.53 26.32
CA LYS A 439 -52.55 1.11 26.30
C LYS A 439 -52.34 0.57 24.88
N ASN A 440 -52.83 1.26 23.84
CA ASN A 440 -52.73 0.82 22.45
C ASN A 440 -51.28 0.95 21.94
N PRO A 441 -50.68 -0.11 21.37
CA PRO A 441 -49.32 -0.05 20.83
C PRO A 441 -49.15 0.97 19.70
N ALA A 442 -50.13 1.12 18.80
CA ALA A 442 -50.08 2.10 17.72
C ALA A 442 -50.10 3.54 18.24
N PHE A 443 -50.84 3.78 19.35
CA PHE A 443 -50.82 5.07 20.04
C PHE A 443 -49.45 5.38 20.67
N LYS A 444 -48.78 4.39 21.25
CA LYS A 444 -47.41 4.58 21.76
C LYS A 444 -46.42 4.89 20.63
N THR A 445 -46.55 4.21 19.49
CA THR A 445 -45.75 4.49 18.28
C THR A 445 -46.00 5.92 17.78
N PHE A 446 -47.25 6.37 17.76
CA PHE A 446 -47.62 7.75 17.44
C PHE A 446 -46.88 8.75 18.33
N VAL A 447 -47.00 8.62 19.66
CA VAL A 447 -46.40 9.58 20.61
C VAL A 447 -44.88 9.64 20.48
N ILE A 448 -44.21 8.49 20.30
CA ILE A 448 -42.74 8.45 20.17
C ILE A 448 -42.29 9.07 18.84
N ALA A 449 -42.93 8.70 17.74
CA ALA A 449 -42.57 9.22 16.42
C ALA A 449 -42.85 10.73 16.31
N ASP A 450 -43.95 11.21 16.91
CA ASP A 450 -44.30 12.63 16.97
C ASP A 450 -43.26 13.44 17.76
N ALA A 451 -42.84 12.95 18.94
CA ALA A 451 -41.79 13.58 19.73
C ALA A 451 -40.44 13.64 18.98
N ILE A 452 -40.06 12.57 18.28
CA ILE A 452 -38.85 12.56 17.43
C ILE A 452 -38.96 13.61 16.33
N ALA A 453 -40.10 13.69 15.66
CA ALA A 453 -40.31 14.64 14.58
C ALA A 453 -40.21 16.10 15.06
N VAL A 454 -40.80 16.44 16.22
CA VAL A 454 -40.68 17.79 16.84
C VAL A 454 -39.22 18.10 17.18
N VAL A 455 -38.50 17.19 17.82
CA VAL A 455 -37.11 17.44 18.26
C VAL A 455 -36.19 17.64 17.06
N LEU A 456 -36.31 16.80 16.04
CA LEU A 456 -35.46 16.88 14.85
C LEU A 456 -35.73 18.15 14.03
N SER A 457 -37.01 18.51 13.85
CA SER A 457 -37.41 19.72 13.12
C SER A 457 -37.06 21.02 13.86
N THR A 458 -37.24 21.09 15.18
CA THR A 458 -36.82 22.25 15.98
C THR A 458 -35.30 22.39 16.04
N SER A 459 -34.55 21.28 16.11
CA SER A 459 -33.08 21.28 16.02
C SER A 459 -32.59 21.77 14.65
N ALA A 460 -33.26 21.39 13.55
CA ALA A 460 -33.00 21.89 12.21
C ALA A 460 -33.17 23.42 12.12
N VAL A 461 -34.25 23.96 12.69
CA VAL A 461 -34.48 25.42 12.77
C VAL A 461 -33.37 26.12 13.56
N PHE A 462 -32.97 25.56 14.71
CA PHE A 462 -31.92 26.14 15.56
C PHE A 462 -30.55 26.15 14.87
N ILE A 463 -30.20 25.06 14.18
CA ILE A 463 -28.96 24.97 13.41
C ILE A 463 -28.97 25.97 12.24
N HIS A 464 -30.11 26.19 11.59
CA HIS A 464 -30.23 27.24 10.57
C HIS A 464 -29.96 28.63 11.13
N VAL A 465 -30.50 28.96 12.31
CA VAL A 465 -30.21 30.24 12.98
C VAL A 465 -28.72 30.40 13.27
N ILE A 466 -28.05 29.33 13.72
CA ILE A 466 -26.60 29.34 13.93
C ILE A 466 -25.84 29.46 12.60
N SER A 467 -26.34 28.86 11.52
CA SER A 467 -25.74 28.93 10.19
C SER A 467 -25.76 30.35 9.62
N VAL A 468 -26.73 31.19 9.98
CA VAL A 468 -26.75 32.61 9.60
C VAL A 468 -25.60 33.38 10.27
N LEU A 469 -25.15 32.94 11.46
CA LEU A 469 -24.08 33.58 12.21
C LEU A 469 -22.66 33.11 11.82
N LYS A 470 -22.53 31.96 11.14
CA LYS A 470 -21.23 31.35 10.77
C LYS A 470 -21.12 31.11 9.27
N GLN A 471 -20.63 32.12 8.54
CA GLN A 471 -20.46 32.11 7.08
C GLN A 471 -19.52 30.99 6.60
N ASP A 472 -18.45 30.68 7.33
CA ASP A 472 -17.40 29.74 6.89
C ASP A 472 -17.82 28.26 6.85
N LYS A 473 -18.98 27.88 7.43
CA LYS A 473 -19.46 26.49 7.48
C LYS A 473 -20.89 26.29 6.95
N LYS A 474 -21.41 27.27 6.20
CA LYS A 474 -22.81 27.33 5.76
C LYS A 474 -23.28 26.06 5.03
N PHE A 475 -22.45 25.47 4.17
CA PHE A 475 -22.82 24.28 3.38
C PHE A 475 -22.84 22.97 4.18
N SER A 476 -21.85 22.74 5.06
CA SER A 476 -21.83 21.57 5.95
C SER A 476 -23.01 21.59 6.93
N LEU A 477 -23.36 22.79 7.45
CA LEU A 477 -24.54 22.98 8.28
C LEU A 477 -25.84 22.79 7.49
N PHE A 478 -25.90 23.23 6.23
CA PHE A 478 -27.06 23.00 5.36
C PHE A 478 -27.35 21.51 5.16
N LEU A 479 -26.34 20.69 4.87
CA LEU A 479 -26.55 19.26 4.65
C LEU A 479 -26.97 18.54 5.94
N LEU A 480 -26.42 18.96 7.08
CA LEU A 480 -26.88 18.46 8.39
C LEU A 480 -28.37 18.76 8.58
N VAL A 481 -28.82 19.97 8.25
CA VAL A 481 -30.23 20.35 8.35
C VAL A 481 -31.09 19.57 7.34
N PHE A 482 -30.65 19.42 6.09
CA PHE A 482 -31.36 18.64 5.07
C PHE A 482 -31.62 17.19 5.52
N ASN A 483 -30.63 16.56 6.15
CA ASN A 483 -30.81 15.22 6.71
C ASN A 483 -31.77 15.21 7.90
N LEU A 484 -31.63 16.16 8.85
CA LEU A 484 -32.52 16.26 10.00
C LEU A 484 -33.99 16.44 9.59
N ILE A 485 -34.27 17.24 8.56
CA ILE A 485 -35.63 17.44 8.08
C ILE A 485 -36.19 16.19 7.38
N LEU A 486 -35.37 15.47 6.62
CA LEU A 486 -35.80 14.20 6.00
C LEU A 486 -36.23 13.19 7.07
N TYR A 487 -35.43 13.05 8.13
CA TYR A 487 -35.79 12.21 9.28
C TYR A 487 -37.04 12.70 10.00
N ALA A 488 -37.20 14.01 10.19
CA ALA A 488 -38.37 14.58 10.82
C ALA A 488 -39.65 14.32 10.00
N ILE A 489 -39.59 14.43 8.66
CA ILE A 489 -40.72 14.14 7.77
C ILE A 489 -41.09 12.65 7.84
N ILE A 490 -40.11 11.74 7.80
CA ILE A 490 -40.37 10.30 7.93
C ILE A 490 -41.01 9.98 9.29
N ALA A 491 -40.47 10.55 10.38
CA ALA A 491 -41.03 10.38 11.71
C ALA A 491 -42.46 10.94 11.83
N MET A 492 -42.73 12.10 11.21
CA MET A 492 -44.07 12.68 11.12
C MET A 492 -45.05 11.78 10.36
N LEU A 493 -44.62 11.16 9.26
CA LEU A 493 -45.45 10.19 8.53
C LEU A 493 -45.73 8.94 9.37
N ILE A 494 -44.73 8.41 10.08
CA ILE A 494 -44.92 7.27 11.01
C ILE A 494 -45.89 7.65 12.13
N ALA A 495 -45.79 8.86 12.68
CA ALA A 495 -46.73 9.35 13.67
C ALA A 495 -48.15 9.37 13.10
N PHE A 496 -48.36 10.02 11.96
CA PHE A 496 -49.66 10.08 11.30
C PHE A 496 -50.30 8.70 11.11
N MET A 497 -49.50 7.73 10.65
CA MET A 497 -49.93 6.34 10.46
C MET A 497 -50.30 5.66 11.76
N GLY A 498 -49.48 5.82 12.80
CA GLY A 498 -49.77 5.30 14.14
C GLY A 498 -51.04 5.91 14.74
N GLY A 499 -51.29 7.20 14.51
CA GLY A 499 -52.48 7.90 14.99
C GLY A 499 -53.75 7.41 14.31
N ILE A 500 -53.73 7.25 12.98
CA ILE A 500 -54.85 6.70 12.21
C ILE A 500 -55.12 5.26 12.62
N TYR A 501 -54.09 4.43 12.71
CA TYR A 501 -54.24 3.02 13.10
C TYR A 501 -54.76 2.88 14.53
N ALA A 502 -54.36 3.77 15.44
CA ALA A 502 -54.86 3.78 16.81
C ALA A 502 -56.37 4.10 16.88
N VAL A 503 -56.88 4.96 16.00
CA VAL A 503 -58.30 5.37 15.97
C VAL A 503 -59.17 4.42 15.15
N LEU A 504 -58.67 3.94 14.01
CA LEU A 504 -59.42 3.09 13.06
C LEU A 504 -59.26 1.60 13.32
N GLY A 505 -58.66 1.18 14.44
CA GLY A 505 -58.38 -0.23 14.78
C GLY A 505 -59.60 -1.17 14.87
N ALA A 506 -60.82 -0.68 14.65
CA ALA A 506 -62.03 -1.50 14.47
C ALA A 506 -62.23 -1.98 13.02
N SER A 507 -61.53 -1.39 12.04
CA SER A 507 -61.59 -1.74 10.61
C SER A 507 -60.18 -1.78 10.03
N ASP A 508 -59.56 -2.96 10.13
CA ASP A 508 -58.18 -3.20 9.67
C ASP A 508 -58.01 -2.87 8.18
N GLY A 509 -59.03 -3.13 7.35
CA GLY A 509 -58.99 -2.85 5.92
C GLY A 509 -58.93 -1.35 5.58
N LEU A 510 -59.67 -0.51 6.31
CA LEU A 510 -59.66 0.95 6.10
C LEU A 510 -58.33 1.56 6.56
N ALA A 511 -57.82 1.11 7.71
CA ALA A 511 -56.53 1.55 8.22
C ALA A 511 -55.39 1.19 7.25
N ILE A 512 -55.35 -0.04 6.77
CA ILE A 512 -54.34 -0.51 5.80
C ILE A 512 -54.45 0.26 4.47
N ALA A 513 -55.66 0.52 3.97
CA ALA A 513 -55.86 1.28 2.73
C ALA A 513 -55.32 2.71 2.83
N VAL A 514 -55.62 3.41 3.94
CA VAL A 514 -55.09 4.76 4.18
C VAL A 514 -53.56 4.72 4.33
N CYS A 515 -53.03 3.70 5.01
CA CYS A 515 -51.60 3.51 5.13
C CYS A 515 -50.88 3.31 3.79
N VAL A 516 -51.44 2.47 2.92
CA VAL A 516 -50.90 2.20 1.58
C VAL A 516 -50.97 3.44 0.69
N ILE A 517 -52.03 4.25 0.79
CA ILE A 517 -52.14 5.52 0.05
C ILE A 517 -51.07 6.51 0.51
N VAL A 518 -50.87 6.67 1.82
CA VAL A 518 -49.84 7.58 2.37
C VAL A 518 -48.44 7.15 1.93
N ILE A 519 -48.11 5.87 2.07
CA ILE A 519 -46.79 5.35 1.67
C ILE A 519 -46.64 5.41 0.13
N GLY A 520 -47.67 5.03 -0.62
CA GLY A 520 -47.67 5.06 -2.08
C GLY A 520 -47.47 6.47 -2.64
N CYS A 521 -48.22 7.47 -2.14
CA CYS A 521 -48.08 8.85 -2.59
C CYS A 521 -46.76 9.50 -2.14
N SER A 522 -46.22 9.14 -0.97
CA SER A 522 -44.96 9.73 -0.49
C SER A 522 -43.72 9.13 -1.16
N PHE A 523 -43.72 7.84 -1.50
CA PHE A 523 -42.53 7.16 -2.03
C PHE A 523 -42.55 6.93 -3.56
N TYR A 524 -43.71 6.93 -4.21
CA TYR A 524 -43.79 6.73 -5.68
C TYR A 524 -43.36 7.97 -6.48
N PHE A 525 -43.61 9.17 -5.95
CA PHE A 525 -43.24 10.43 -6.63
C PHE A 525 -41.80 10.89 -6.36
N PHE A 526 -41.18 10.42 -5.27
CA PHE A 526 -39.83 10.85 -4.88
C PHE A 526 -38.74 10.51 -5.91
N PRO A 527 -38.72 9.32 -6.55
CA PRO A 527 -37.73 9.00 -7.58
C PRO A 527 -37.96 9.73 -8.91
N GLN A 528 -39.20 10.10 -9.24
CA GLN A 528 -39.55 10.75 -10.51
C GLN A 528 -39.23 12.25 -10.54
N LEU A 529 -38.94 12.85 -9.37
CA LEU A 529 -38.61 14.26 -9.22
C LEU A 529 -37.11 14.56 -9.24
N ILE A 530 -36.23 13.55 -9.34
CA ILE A 530 -34.81 13.76 -9.61
C ILE A 530 -34.69 13.91 -11.13
N PRO A 531 -34.48 15.12 -11.68
CA PRO A 531 -34.29 15.25 -13.12
C PRO A 531 -33.05 14.46 -13.53
N ASP A 532 -33.18 13.67 -14.60
CA ASP A 532 -32.07 13.04 -15.31
C ASP A 532 -30.96 14.08 -15.54
N LEU A 533 -29.91 14.04 -14.73
CA LEU A 533 -28.64 14.76 -14.98
C LEU A 533 -27.83 14.03 -16.07
N SER A 534 -28.52 13.41 -17.03
CA SER A 534 -27.94 12.88 -18.24
C SER A 534 -27.64 14.04 -19.19
N VAL A 535 -26.36 14.44 -19.19
CA VAL A 535 -25.61 14.86 -20.37
C VAL A 535 -26.34 15.83 -21.30
N LYS A 536 -26.16 17.13 -21.08
CA LYS A 536 -26.10 18.09 -22.18
C LYS A 536 -24.65 18.49 -22.39
N GLY A 537 -23.94 17.66 -23.14
CA GLY A 537 -22.68 18.05 -23.75
C GLY A 537 -22.91 19.31 -24.58
N ARG A 538 -22.14 20.36 -24.30
CA ARG A 538 -21.89 21.44 -25.25
C ARG A 538 -20.44 21.34 -25.65
N THR A 539 -20.28 20.86 -26.90
CA THR A 539 -19.29 21.21 -27.92
C THR A 539 -18.09 22.01 -27.48
#